data_AF-A0A1C3F1R9-F1
#
_entry.id   AF-A0A1C3F1R9-F1
#
_cell.length_a   1.000
_cell.length_b   1.000
_cell.length_c   1.000
_cell.angle_alpha   90.00
_cell.angle_beta   90.00
_cell.angle_gamma   90.00
#
_symmetry.space_group_name_H-M   'P 1'
#
loop_
_entity.id
_entity.type
_entity.pdbx_description
1 polymer ?
#
loop_
_entity_poly.entity_id
_entity_poly.type
_entity_poly.pdbx_seq_one_letter_code
_entity_poly.pdbx_strand_id
1 'polypeptide(L)'
;MKIIDVKEDHGINGLVNLQNQISQCRLCQDTFGFEPHPIVLGNHNARIMQISQAPSKSVHETGKPFNDASGRKLRREWYRISDEEFYNPDNFYIASIAHCYPGKAPGGGDCRPPKICAKRWLLKEMGLVDNEIYIIIGGIAAEFFFPGEKITALAFEDKQINGKPTYILPHPSPLNMKWFKDYPQFTEKRILKIQKEVHKVLGIKSLT
;
A
#
# COMPACT_ATOMS: atom_id res chain seq x y z
N MET A 1 11.45 25.62 0.23
CA MET A 1 12.75 24.95 0.39
C MET A 1 13.12 24.40 -0.99
N LYS A 2 14.02 25.07 -1.72
CA LYS A 2 14.49 24.58 -3.01
C LYS A 2 15.38 23.38 -2.77
N ILE A 3 15.01 22.23 -3.34
CA ILE A 3 15.78 21.00 -3.26
C ILE A 3 16.93 21.11 -4.26
N ILE A 4 18.12 20.75 -3.79
CA ILE A 4 19.39 20.78 -4.48
C ILE A 4 19.33 19.77 -5.63
N ASP A 5 19.71 20.21 -6.82
CA ASP A 5 19.73 19.46 -8.07
C ASP A 5 20.88 18.44 -8.02
N VAL A 6 20.62 17.27 -7.46
CA VAL A 6 21.43 16.08 -7.69
C VAL A 6 20.78 15.38 -8.86
N LYS A 7 21.52 15.22 -9.96
CA LYS A 7 21.15 14.36 -11.09
C LYS A 7 21.00 12.91 -10.60
N GLU A 8 19.90 12.60 -9.93
CA GLU A 8 19.50 11.24 -9.63
C GLU A 8 19.10 10.59 -10.96
N ASP A 9 19.28 9.28 -11.10
CA ASP A 9 18.83 8.55 -12.28
C ASP A 9 17.29 8.40 -12.17
N HIS A 10 16.52 9.30 -12.79
CA HIS A 10 15.06 9.47 -12.56
C HIS A 10 14.19 8.39 -13.21
N GLY A 11 14.66 7.14 -13.32
CA GLY A 11 13.98 6.06 -14.03
C GLY A 11 14.14 4.69 -13.36
N ILE A 12 14.05 3.63 -14.17
CA ILE A 12 14.15 2.22 -13.74
C ILE A 12 15.36 1.98 -12.84
N ASN A 13 16.53 2.49 -13.23
CA ASN A 13 17.78 2.32 -12.48
C ASN A 13 17.74 3.00 -11.11
N GLY A 14 17.11 4.18 -11.00
CA GLY A 14 16.94 4.88 -9.72
C GLY A 14 16.11 4.06 -8.75
N LEU A 15 15.01 3.46 -9.21
CA LEU A 15 14.16 2.61 -8.38
C LEU A 15 14.88 1.34 -7.94
N VAL A 16 15.59 0.65 -8.85
CA VAL A 16 16.37 -0.56 -8.51
C VAL A 16 17.43 -0.24 -7.45
N ASN A 17 18.14 0.88 -7.59
CA ASN A 17 19.11 1.34 -6.59
C ASN A 17 18.44 1.64 -5.25
N LEU A 18 17.26 2.27 -5.25
CA LEU A 18 16.51 2.55 -4.02
C LEU A 18 16.05 1.25 -3.35
N GLN A 19 15.53 0.28 -4.11
CA GLN A 19 15.10 -1.02 -3.61
C GLN A 19 16.27 -1.80 -2.98
N ASN A 20 17.46 -1.74 -3.57
CA ASN A 20 18.68 -2.31 -2.99
C ASN A 20 19.06 -1.65 -1.65
N GLN A 21 18.88 -0.32 -1.52
CA GLN A 21 19.09 0.37 -0.25
C GLN A 21 18.02 -0.01 0.79
N ILE A 22 16.76 -0.15 0.35
CA ILE A 22 15.65 -0.54 1.22
C ILE A 22 15.90 -1.93 1.80
N SER A 23 16.30 -2.93 1.00
CA SER A 23 16.52 -4.31 1.47
C SER A 23 17.63 -4.42 2.53
N GLN A 24 18.61 -3.50 2.49
CA GLN A 24 19.71 -3.42 3.45
C GLN A 24 19.40 -2.52 4.66
N CYS A 25 18.23 -1.89 4.72
CA CYS A 25 17.88 -0.97 5.78
C CYS A 25 17.82 -1.67 7.16
N ARG A 26 18.49 -1.08 8.15
CA ARG A 26 18.48 -1.52 9.57
C ARG A 26 18.00 -0.46 10.57
N LEU A 27 17.45 0.65 10.07
CA LEU A 27 17.06 1.81 10.86
C LEU A 27 16.19 1.50 12.10
N CYS A 28 15.33 0.49 12.02
CA CYS A 28 14.37 0.17 13.08
C CYS A 28 14.80 -1.02 13.97
N GLN A 29 15.99 -1.59 13.77
CA GLN A 29 16.43 -2.82 14.44
C GLN A 29 16.36 -2.71 15.97
N ASP A 30 16.94 -1.65 16.54
CA ASP A 30 16.95 -1.44 17.99
C ASP A 30 15.55 -1.21 18.56
N THR A 31 14.64 -0.62 17.77
CA THR A 31 13.25 -0.40 18.19
C THR A 31 12.44 -1.70 18.23
N PHE A 32 12.71 -2.61 17.29
CA PHE A 32 11.97 -3.86 17.17
C PHE A 32 12.51 -4.96 18.09
N GLY A 33 13.83 -4.95 18.36
CA GLY A 33 14.50 -6.02 19.09
C GLY A 33 14.67 -7.31 18.27
N PHE A 34 14.50 -7.24 16.95
CA PHE A 34 14.71 -8.33 16.00
C PHE A 34 15.14 -7.79 14.63
N GLU A 35 15.62 -8.69 13.77
CA GLU A 35 16.15 -8.34 12.44
C GLU A 35 15.07 -7.72 11.54
N PRO A 36 15.25 -6.49 11.03
CA PRO A 36 14.33 -5.90 10.08
C PRO A 36 14.29 -6.68 8.76
N HIS A 37 13.09 -6.89 8.22
CA HIS A 37 12.87 -7.46 6.89
C HIS A 37 12.00 -6.50 6.07
N PRO A 38 12.62 -5.54 5.36
CA PRO A 38 11.92 -4.58 4.53
C PRO A 38 11.27 -5.24 3.31
N ILE A 39 9.96 -5.05 3.13
CA ILE A 39 9.18 -5.65 2.03
C ILE A 39 8.63 -4.55 1.11
N VAL A 40 9.07 -4.61 -0.13
CA VAL A 40 8.55 -3.87 -1.30
C VAL A 40 8.40 -4.84 -2.46
N LEU A 41 7.44 -4.61 -3.34
CA LEU A 41 7.27 -5.40 -4.57
C LEU A 41 6.82 -4.49 -5.70
N GLY A 42 7.39 -4.64 -6.90
CA GLY A 42 6.97 -3.92 -8.09
C GLY A 42 8.11 -3.23 -8.84
N ASN A 43 7.78 -2.75 -10.04
CA ASN A 43 8.70 -2.08 -10.96
C ASN A 43 8.36 -0.59 -11.11
N HIS A 44 9.24 0.12 -11.82
CA HIS A 44 9.05 1.54 -12.18
C HIS A 44 7.75 1.76 -12.95
N ASN A 45 7.41 0.84 -13.86
CA ASN A 45 6.23 0.93 -14.73
C ASN A 45 4.95 0.37 -14.08
N ALA A 46 4.96 0.12 -12.77
CA ALA A 46 3.80 -0.42 -12.08
C ALA A 46 2.61 0.53 -12.18
N ARG A 47 1.52 0.09 -12.82
CA ARG A 47 0.36 0.97 -13.07
C ARG A 47 -0.39 1.39 -11.81
N ILE A 48 -0.36 0.59 -10.76
CA ILE A 48 -1.03 0.85 -9.48
C ILE A 48 0.01 0.88 -8.37
N MET A 49 0.10 2.00 -7.63
CA MET A 49 0.89 2.03 -6.38
C MET A 49 -0.05 1.82 -5.18
N GLN A 50 0.07 0.67 -4.55
CA GLN A 50 -0.73 0.28 -3.39
C GLN A 50 0.07 0.44 -2.10
N ILE A 51 -0.44 1.26 -1.18
CA ILE A 51 0.26 1.64 0.06
C ILE A 51 -0.60 1.26 1.26
N SER A 52 -0.06 0.41 2.13
CA SER A 52 -0.71 -0.01 3.38
C SER A 52 0.07 0.44 4.62
N GLN A 53 -0.28 -0.05 5.82
CA GLN A 53 0.38 0.35 7.06
C GLN A 53 1.80 -0.20 7.19
N ALA A 54 1.95 -1.52 7.11
CA ALA A 54 3.17 -2.29 7.34
C ALA A 54 2.90 -3.78 7.07
N PRO A 55 3.94 -4.59 6.81
CA PRO A 55 3.85 -6.05 6.79
C PRO A 55 3.32 -6.61 8.12
N SER A 56 2.56 -7.70 8.04
CA SER A 56 2.24 -8.52 9.21
C SER A 56 3.39 -9.47 9.55
N LYS A 57 3.29 -10.17 10.68
CA LYS A 57 4.25 -11.23 11.04
C LYS A 57 4.39 -12.30 9.95
N SER A 58 3.29 -12.72 9.34
CA SER A 58 3.33 -13.71 8.26
C SER A 58 4.03 -13.18 7.00
N VAL A 59 3.83 -11.89 6.67
CA VAL A 59 4.55 -11.27 5.55
C VAL A 59 6.04 -11.12 5.86
N HIS A 60 6.39 -10.82 7.12
CA HIS A 60 7.78 -10.81 7.57
C HIS A 60 8.46 -12.19 7.44
N GLU A 61 7.74 -13.28 7.70
CA GLU A 61 8.27 -14.64 7.55
C GLU A 61 8.34 -15.10 6.09
N THR A 62 7.38 -14.70 5.25
CA THR A 62 7.20 -15.24 3.89
C THR A 62 7.69 -14.33 2.77
N GLY A 63 7.89 -13.04 3.05
CA GLY A 63 8.20 -12.00 2.07
C GLY A 63 7.05 -11.67 1.10
N LYS A 64 5.89 -12.33 1.20
CA LYS A 64 4.80 -12.19 0.22
C LYS A 64 3.69 -11.30 0.77
N PRO A 65 3.54 -10.05 0.28
CA PRO A 65 2.54 -9.12 0.79
C PRO A 65 1.12 -9.60 0.47
N PHE A 66 0.17 -9.36 1.37
CA PHE A 66 -1.24 -9.75 1.19
C PHE A 66 -1.46 -11.26 0.93
N ASN A 67 -0.59 -12.16 1.42
CA ASN A 67 -0.82 -13.61 1.30
C ASN A 67 -1.79 -14.20 2.34
N ASP A 68 -2.44 -13.35 3.14
CA ASP A 68 -3.37 -13.73 4.21
C ASP A 68 -4.85 -13.67 3.78
N ALA A 69 -5.77 -13.86 4.73
CA ALA A 69 -7.21 -13.79 4.47
C ALA A 69 -7.66 -12.40 4.01
N SER A 70 -7.07 -11.34 4.56
CA SER A 70 -7.37 -9.95 4.18
C SER A 70 -6.98 -9.69 2.73
N GLY A 71 -5.80 -10.15 2.32
CA GLY A 71 -5.33 -10.07 0.95
C GLY A 71 -6.13 -10.93 -0.02
N ARG A 72 -6.57 -12.13 0.38
CA ARG A 72 -7.49 -12.94 -0.43
C ARG A 72 -8.80 -12.21 -0.70
N LYS A 73 -9.39 -11.58 0.32
CA LYS A 73 -10.60 -10.75 0.15
C LYS A 73 -10.33 -9.58 -0.80
N LEU A 74 -9.21 -8.88 -0.63
CA LEU A 74 -8.81 -7.78 -1.51
C LEU A 74 -8.72 -8.22 -2.98
N ARG A 75 -8.00 -9.31 -3.27
CA ARG A 75 -7.82 -9.79 -4.65
C ARG A 75 -9.08 -10.39 -5.24
N ARG A 76 -9.71 -11.34 -4.53
CA ARG A 76 -10.77 -12.19 -5.10
C ARG A 76 -12.15 -11.57 -5.03
N GLU A 77 -12.43 -10.77 -4.01
CA GLU A 77 -13.76 -10.19 -3.82
C GLU A 77 -13.82 -8.72 -4.26
N TRP A 78 -12.79 -7.94 -3.93
CA TRP A 78 -12.81 -6.49 -4.14
C TRP A 78 -12.27 -6.10 -5.51
N TYR A 79 -11.06 -6.55 -5.86
CA TYR A 79 -10.49 -6.29 -7.19
C TYR A 79 -10.98 -7.30 -8.22
N ARG A 80 -11.37 -8.50 -7.78
CA ARG A 80 -11.76 -9.62 -8.66
C ARG A 80 -10.73 -9.86 -9.76
N ILE A 81 -9.47 -9.95 -9.36
CA ILE A 81 -8.33 -10.24 -10.23
C ILE A 81 -7.62 -11.51 -9.76
N SER A 82 -6.86 -12.13 -10.66
CA SER A 82 -6.06 -13.31 -10.34
C SER A 82 -4.86 -12.97 -9.45
N ASP A 83 -4.24 -14.00 -8.87
CA ASP A 83 -2.99 -13.80 -8.13
C ASP A 83 -1.87 -13.36 -9.08
N GLU A 84 -1.84 -13.86 -10.31
CA GLU A 84 -0.89 -13.46 -11.36
C GLU A 84 -1.02 -11.97 -11.70
N GLU A 85 -2.24 -11.47 -11.85
CA GLU A 85 -2.49 -10.04 -12.11
C GLU A 85 -2.06 -9.16 -10.94
N PHE A 86 -2.33 -9.61 -9.70
CA PHE A 86 -1.98 -8.83 -8.50
C PHE A 86 -0.49 -8.83 -8.17
N TYR A 87 0.21 -9.95 -8.39
CA TYR A 87 1.64 -10.07 -8.11
C TYR A 87 2.53 -9.75 -9.33
N ASN A 88 1.94 -9.39 -10.47
CA ASN A 88 2.70 -8.87 -11.60
C ASN A 88 3.33 -7.51 -11.22
N PRO A 89 4.68 -7.39 -11.23
CA PRO A 89 5.37 -6.17 -10.80
C PRO A 89 5.16 -4.97 -11.72
N ASP A 90 4.67 -5.15 -12.96
CA ASP A 90 4.26 -4.06 -13.85
C ASP A 90 2.80 -3.63 -13.63
N ASN A 91 2.02 -4.41 -12.87
CA ASN A 91 0.66 -4.02 -12.47
C ASN A 91 0.65 -3.30 -11.14
N PHE A 92 1.36 -3.84 -10.14
CA PHE A 92 1.34 -3.34 -8.76
C PHE A 92 2.73 -3.04 -8.23
N TYR A 93 2.89 -1.82 -7.70
CA TYR A 93 3.92 -1.46 -6.74
C TYR A 93 3.32 -1.49 -5.34
N ILE A 94 3.66 -2.50 -4.55
CA ILE A 94 3.15 -2.73 -3.21
C ILE A 94 4.17 -2.24 -2.19
N ALA A 95 3.78 -1.20 -1.45
CA ALA A 95 4.57 -0.57 -0.40
C ALA A 95 3.74 -0.33 0.87
N SER A 96 4.39 0.24 1.88
CA SER A 96 3.74 0.54 3.15
C SER A 96 4.37 1.74 3.86
N ILE A 97 3.66 2.32 4.83
CA ILE A 97 4.18 3.41 5.67
C ILE A 97 5.45 2.97 6.42
N ALA A 98 5.50 1.73 6.89
CA ALA A 98 6.74 1.10 7.33
C ALA A 98 6.94 -0.24 6.62
N HIS A 99 8.06 -0.37 5.92
CA HIS A 99 8.40 -1.56 5.13
C HIS A 99 8.67 -2.82 5.94
N CYS A 100 8.78 -2.74 7.27
CA CYS A 100 9.03 -3.88 8.15
C CYS A 100 7.85 -4.14 9.08
N TYR A 101 7.66 -5.40 9.46
CA TYR A 101 6.76 -5.76 10.56
C TYR A 101 7.21 -5.07 11.87
N PRO A 102 6.34 -4.28 12.53
CA PRO A 102 6.74 -3.48 13.69
C PRO A 102 6.68 -4.22 15.03
N GLY A 103 6.42 -5.54 15.02
CA GLY A 103 6.22 -6.32 16.24
C GLY A 103 4.76 -6.39 16.69
N LYS A 104 4.50 -7.15 17.75
CA LYS A 104 3.16 -7.38 18.30
C LYS A 104 2.88 -6.40 19.44
N ALA A 105 1.73 -5.74 19.41
CA ALA A 105 1.34 -4.81 20.47
C ALA A 105 0.84 -5.56 21.73
N PRO A 106 1.03 -5.01 22.94
CA PRO A 106 0.57 -5.64 24.19
C PRO A 106 -0.94 -5.93 24.23
N GLY A 107 -1.76 -5.06 23.60
CA GLY A 107 -3.21 -5.21 23.51
C GLY A 107 -3.69 -6.11 22.37
N GLY A 108 -2.78 -6.78 21.65
CA GLY A 108 -3.08 -7.55 20.45
C GLY A 108 -2.96 -6.73 19.17
N GLY A 109 -2.88 -7.43 18.03
CA GLY A 109 -2.53 -6.84 16.75
C GLY A 109 -1.06 -6.43 16.65
N ASP A 110 -0.73 -5.71 15.59
CA ASP A 110 0.62 -5.25 15.31
C ASP A 110 0.86 -3.87 15.91
N CYS A 111 2.10 -3.57 16.30
CA CYS A 111 2.50 -2.24 16.75
C CYS A 111 2.21 -1.18 15.69
N ARG A 112 2.00 0.07 16.11
CA ARG A 112 1.86 1.18 15.17
C ARG A 112 3.19 1.38 14.41
N PRO A 113 3.18 1.43 13.07
CA PRO A 113 4.41 1.57 12.29
C PRO A 113 5.07 2.93 12.52
N PRO A 114 6.41 3.01 12.57
CA PRO A 114 7.12 4.26 12.76
C PRO A 114 7.08 5.12 11.48
N LYS A 115 6.71 6.40 11.62
CA LYS A 115 6.62 7.34 10.49
C LYS A 115 7.98 7.66 9.83
N ILE A 116 9.09 7.37 10.50
CA ILE A 116 10.44 7.64 9.98
C ILE A 116 10.73 6.83 8.71
N CYS A 117 10.18 5.62 8.61
CA CYS A 117 10.36 4.73 7.46
C CYS A 117 9.77 5.35 6.19
N ALA A 118 8.53 5.83 6.25
CA ALA A 118 7.89 6.53 5.14
C ALA A 118 8.67 7.76 4.66
N LYS A 119 9.19 8.57 5.60
CA LYS A 119 10.01 9.74 5.26
C LYS A 119 11.33 9.35 4.58
N ARG A 120 11.92 8.22 4.98
CA ARG A 120 13.21 7.74 4.47
C ARG A 120 13.10 7.10 3.09
N TRP A 121 12.02 6.35 2.85
CA TRP A 121 11.88 5.45 1.70
C TRP A 121 10.63 5.75 0.86
N LEU A 122 9.43 5.69 1.46
CA LEU A 122 8.16 5.75 0.72
C LEU A 122 8.02 6.98 -0.18
N LEU A 123 8.39 8.16 0.32
CA LEU A 123 8.30 9.39 -0.49
C LEU A 123 9.24 9.37 -1.70
N LYS A 124 10.38 8.68 -1.61
CA LYS A 124 11.31 8.49 -2.74
C LYS A 124 10.76 7.49 -3.74
N GLU A 125 10.19 6.38 -3.26
CA GLU A 125 9.51 5.39 -4.11
C GLU A 125 8.37 6.06 -4.90
N MET A 126 7.55 6.88 -4.24
CA MET A 126 6.47 7.63 -4.89
C MET A 126 6.94 8.63 -5.95
N GLY A 127 8.18 9.12 -5.86
CA GLY A 127 8.80 9.97 -6.88
C GLY A 127 9.41 9.20 -8.04
N LEU A 128 9.65 7.89 -7.86
CA LEU A 128 10.30 7.03 -8.85
C LEU A 128 9.34 6.07 -9.54
N VAL A 129 8.17 5.77 -9.00
CA VAL A 129 7.20 4.86 -9.61
C VAL A 129 6.25 5.65 -10.53
N ASP A 130 6.17 5.25 -11.80
CA ASP A 130 5.29 5.87 -12.80
C ASP A 130 3.90 5.21 -12.83
N ASN A 131 3.22 5.25 -11.69
CA ASN A 131 1.88 4.69 -11.56
C ASN A 131 0.79 5.60 -12.17
N GLU A 132 -0.35 5.04 -12.53
CA GLU A 132 -1.53 5.81 -12.97
C GLU A 132 -2.43 6.19 -11.80
N ILE A 133 -2.58 5.29 -10.81
CA ILE A 133 -3.43 5.51 -9.63
C ILE A 133 -2.75 5.06 -8.33
N TYR A 134 -3.18 5.66 -7.21
CA TYR A 134 -2.82 5.21 -5.87
C TYR A 134 -3.99 4.47 -5.21
N ILE A 135 -3.68 3.41 -4.47
CA ILE A 135 -4.63 2.77 -3.56
C ILE A 135 -4.06 2.76 -2.14
N ILE A 136 -4.73 3.48 -1.24
CA ILE A 136 -4.32 3.61 0.16
C ILE A 136 -5.18 2.70 1.03
N ILE A 137 -4.56 1.77 1.75
CA ILE A 137 -5.28 0.74 2.51
C ILE A 137 -5.05 0.90 4.01
N GLY A 138 -6.16 1.10 4.73
CA GLY A 138 -6.19 1.14 6.18
C GLY A 138 -5.99 2.54 6.78
N GLY A 139 -6.44 2.69 8.03
CA GLY A 139 -6.51 3.99 8.72
C GLY A 139 -5.16 4.69 8.87
N ILE A 140 -4.10 3.93 9.14
CA ILE A 140 -2.76 4.50 9.37
C ILE A 140 -2.17 5.07 8.08
N ALA A 141 -2.34 4.37 6.96
CA ALA A 141 -1.90 4.87 5.66
C ALA A 141 -2.75 6.09 5.24
N ALA A 142 -4.07 6.03 5.45
CA ALA A 142 -4.95 7.16 5.17
C ALA A 142 -4.58 8.41 5.99
N GLU A 143 -4.31 8.26 7.30
CA GLU A 143 -3.89 9.37 8.19
C GLU A 143 -2.56 9.98 7.76
N PHE A 144 -1.65 9.20 7.17
CA PHE A 144 -0.37 9.72 6.68
C PHE A 144 -0.57 10.67 5.48
N PHE A 145 -1.45 10.33 4.54
CA PHE A 145 -1.69 11.13 3.34
C PHE A 145 -2.73 12.24 3.55
N PHE A 146 -3.71 12.02 4.42
CA PHE A 146 -4.84 12.93 4.66
C PHE A 146 -4.96 13.22 6.16
N PRO A 147 -4.00 13.94 6.76
CA PRO A 147 -3.98 14.20 8.19
C PRO A 147 -5.21 15.00 8.64
N GLY A 148 -5.88 14.52 9.69
CA GLY A 148 -7.09 15.14 10.24
C GLY A 148 -8.41 14.61 9.65
N GLU A 149 -8.34 13.83 8.57
CA GLU A 149 -9.52 13.24 7.94
C GLU A 149 -9.80 11.83 8.47
N LYS A 150 -11.08 11.49 8.64
CA LYS A 150 -11.50 10.16 9.12
C LYS A 150 -11.55 9.18 7.96
N ILE A 151 -10.99 7.98 8.14
CA ILE A 151 -11.03 6.92 7.10
C ILE A 151 -12.46 6.59 6.64
N THR A 152 -13.45 6.67 7.53
CA THR A 152 -14.85 6.45 7.16
C THR A 152 -15.31 7.40 6.06
N ALA A 153 -14.95 8.69 6.14
CA ALA A 153 -15.29 9.66 5.10
C ALA A 153 -14.44 9.42 3.84
N LEU A 154 -13.12 9.30 4.01
CA LEU A 154 -12.18 9.06 2.92
C LEU A 154 -12.52 7.85 2.07
N ALA A 155 -13.04 6.78 2.68
CA ALA A 155 -13.45 5.56 1.97
C ALA A 155 -14.49 5.82 0.86
N PHE A 156 -15.27 6.90 0.96
CA PHE A 156 -16.31 7.27 0.00
C PHE A 156 -15.91 8.40 -0.96
N GLU A 157 -14.71 8.96 -0.83
CA GLU A 157 -14.23 10.10 -1.61
C GLU A 157 -13.21 9.69 -2.66
N ASP A 158 -13.22 10.38 -3.80
CA ASP A 158 -12.13 10.31 -4.77
C ASP A 158 -11.12 11.42 -4.43
N LYS A 159 -9.92 11.02 -4.02
CA LYS A 159 -8.84 11.95 -3.69
C LYS A 159 -7.79 12.00 -4.81
N GLN A 160 -6.79 12.84 -4.63
CA GLN A 160 -5.60 12.86 -5.46
C GLN A 160 -4.34 12.95 -4.61
N ILE A 161 -3.28 12.32 -5.09
CA ILE A 161 -1.91 12.44 -4.57
C ILE A 161 -1.03 12.68 -5.79
N ASN A 162 -0.18 13.72 -5.76
CA ASN A 162 0.67 14.11 -6.90
C ASN A 162 -0.10 14.29 -8.23
N GLY A 163 -1.35 14.78 -8.15
CA GLY A 163 -2.24 14.93 -9.32
C GLY A 163 -2.82 13.64 -9.88
N LYS A 164 -2.51 12.48 -9.29
CA LYS A 164 -3.00 11.16 -9.73
C LYS A 164 -4.23 10.72 -8.92
N PRO A 165 -5.24 10.08 -9.54
CA PRO A 165 -6.39 9.56 -8.81
C PRO A 165 -6.00 8.64 -7.66
N THR A 166 -6.65 8.81 -6.51
CA THR A 166 -6.34 8.08 -5.28
C THR A 166 -7.61 7.53 -4.65
N TYR A 167 -7.62 6.23 -4.41
CA TYR A 167 -8.73 5.52 -3.77
C TYR A 167 -8.32 5.03 -2.38
N ILE A 168 -9.15 5.32 -1.38
CA ILE A 168 -8.91 4.92 0.00
C ILE A 168 -9.80 3.73 0.33
N LEU A 169 -9.20 2.68 0.87
CA LEU A 169 -9.89 1.47 1.30
C LEU A 169 -9.74 1.29 2.83
N PRO A 170 -10.83 1.01 3.57
CA PRO A 170 -10.70 0.40 4.89
C PRO A 170 -9.96 -0.94 4.76
N HIS A 171 -9.28 -1.36 5.83
CA HIS A 171 -8.57 -2.63 5.78
C HIS A 171 -9.57 -3.80 5.62
N PRO A 172 -9.35 -4.77 4.72
CA PRO A 172 -10.26 -5.91 4.49
C PRO A 172 -10.24 -6.96 5.62
N SER A 173 -9.84 -6.58 6.85
CA SER A 173 -9.72 -7.48 7.99
C SER A 173 -11.10 -7.85 8.57
N PRO A 174 -11.27 -9.08 9.09
CA PRO A 174 -12.44 -9.45 9.89
C PRO A 174 -12.71 -8.51 11.08
N LEU A 175 -11.68 -7.83 11.60
CA LEU A 175 -11.84 -6.84 12.66
C LEU A 175 -12.72 -5.65 12.26
N ASN A 176 -12.88 -5.39 10.95
CA ASN A 176 -13.71 -4.32 10.42
C ASN A 176 -15.14 -4.76 10.06
N MET A 177 -15.56 -5.97 10.44
CA MET A 177 -16.91 -6.47 10.09
C MET A 177 -18.04 -5.59 10.62
N LYS A 178 -17.91 -5.00 11.82
CA LYS A 178 -18.89 -4.02 12.32
C LYS A 178 -18.98 -2.80 11.41
N TRP A 179 -17.83 -2.24 11.01
CA TRP A 179 -17.79 -1.09 10.10
C TRP A 179 -18.47 -1.41 8.77
N PHE A 180 -18.24 -2.58 8.18
CA PHE A 180 -18.92 -2.97 6.93
C PHE A 180 -20.43 -3.14 7.10
N LYS A 181 -20.92 -3.53 8.28
CA LYS A 181 -22.36 -3.59 8.59
C LYS A 181 -22.96 -2.19 8.78
N ASP A 182 -22.21 -1.28 9.39
CA ASP A 182 -22.66 0.11 9.60
C ASP A 182 -22.62 0.93 8.30
N TYR A 183 -21.76 0.54 7.34
CA TYR A 183 -21.55 1.24 6.07
C TYR A 183 -21.64 0.28 4.85
N PRO A 184 -22.79 -0.40 4.62
CA PRO A 184 -22.94 -1.43 3.58
C PRO A 184 -22.74 -0.89 2.16
N GLN A 185 -23.01 0.40 1.93
CA GLN A 185 -22.78 1.09 0.66
C GLN A 185 -21.31 1.05 0.22
N PHE A 186 -20.37 0.78 1.14
CA PHE A 186 -18.98 0.53 0.77
C PHE A 186 -18.87 -0.72 -0.12
N THR A 187 -19.38 -1.86 0.36
CA THR A 187 -19.31 -3.13 -0.37
C THR A 187 -20.30 -3.22 -1.52
N GLU A 188 -21.45 -2.54 -1.44
CA GLU A 188 -22.48 -2.60 -2.47
C GLU A 188 -22.22 -1.67 -3.66
N LYS A 189 -21.55 -0.55 -3.44
CA LYS A 189 -21.38 0.50 -4.47
C LYS A 189 -19.95 0.97 -4.61
N ARG A 190 -19.33 1.39 -3.50
CA ARG A 190 -18.01 2.04 -3.56
C ARG A 190 -16.93 1.10 -4.10
N ILE A 191 -16.88 -0.14 -3.60
CA ILE A 191 -15.86 -1.10 -4.03
C ILE A 191 -16.03 -1.48 -5.50
N LEU A 192 -17.25 -1.55 -6.02
CA LEU A 192 -17.51 -1.84 -7.43
C LEU A 192 -17.01 -0.70 -8.34
N LYS A 193 -17.11 0.56 -7.89
CA LYS A 193 -16.50 1.70 -8.59
C LYS A 193 -14.98 1.57 -8.61
N ILE A 194 -14.36 1.29 -7.47
CA ILE A 194 -12.89 1.14 -7.38
C ILE A 194 -12.42 -0.05 -8.22
N GLN A 195 -13.15 -1.16 -8.21
CA GLN A 195 -12.89 -2.33 -9.04
C GLN A 195 -12.85 -1.97 -10.53
N LYS A 196 -13.80 -1.17 -11.02
CA LYS A 196 -13.82 -0.70 -12.41
C LYS A 196 -12.58 0.12 -12.77
N GLU A 197 -12.10 0.97 -11.86
CA GLU A 197 -10.89 1.76 -12.08
C GLU A 197 -9.63 0.88 -12.07
N VAL A 198 -9.55 -0.10 -11.17
CA VAL A 198 -8.49 -1.13 -11.18
C VAL A 198 -8.50 -1.88 -12.51
N HIS A 199 -9.66 -2.38 -12.96
CA HIS A 199 -9.78 -3.11 -14.23
C HIS A 199 -9.39 -2.24 -15.42
N LYS A 200 -9.83 -0.98 -15.44
CA LYS A 200 -9.47 -0.01 -16.48
C LYS A 200 -7.96 0.19 -16.57
N VAL A 201 -7.29 0.46 -15.45
CA VAL A 201 -5.84 0.67 -15.40
C VAL A 201 -5.08 -0.60 -15.79
N LEU A 202 -5.57 -1.77 -15.37
CA LEU A 202 -4.95 -3.04 -15.74
C LEU A 202 -5.29 -3.50 -17.18
N GLY A 203 -6.19 -2.81 -17.88
CA GLY A 203 -6.65 -3.22 -19.21
C GLY A 203 -7.49 -4.50 -19.21
N ILE A 204 -8.08 -4.86 -18.06
CA ILE A 204 -8.97 -6.01 -17.91
C ILE A 204 -10.32 -5.62 -18.50
N LYS A 205 -10.78 -6.37 -19.51
CA LYS A 205 -12.13 -6.17 -20.05
C LYS A 205 -13.13 -6.54 -18.97
N SER A 206 -13.90 -5.55 -18.51
CA SER A 206 -15.06 -5.79 -17.66
C SER A 206 -15.95 -6.84 -18.33
N LEU A 207 -16.20 -7.96 -17.64
CA LEU A 207 -17.29 -8.87 -18.03
C LEU A 207 -18.57 -8.04 -17.93
N THR A 208 -19.14 -7.70 -19.09
CA THR A 208 -20.45 -7.07 -19.22
C THR A 208 -21.53 -7.93 -18.60
#